data_AF-A0A7W9T429-F1
#
_entry.id   AF-A0A7W9T429-F1
#
_cell.length_a   1.000
_cell.length_b   1.000
_cell.length_c   1.000
_cell.angle_alpha   90.00
_cell.angle_beta   90.00
_cell.angle_gamma   90.00
#
_symmetry.space_group_name_H-M   'P 1'
#
loop_
_entity.id
_entity.type
_entity.pdbx_description
1 polymer ?
#
loop_
_entity_poly.entity_id
_entity_poly.type
_entity_poly.pdbx_seq_one_letter_code
_entity_poly.pdbx_strand_id
1 'polypeptide(L)'
;MAIQDGFYDSTHQVIYNRLGITNQDQLREAEGALSIPALLRIVVGAVDLPGQFDAAHLKRIHRELFQDVYQWAGQTRAEGPDGPFQGQKPAYVLNARGDTMRYAPYQQLDQRLDAIGAQLQLENYLRGLAPEQFARRAAYYFDQYNHAHAFREGNGRTIQSVMTLLGRQAGYQVELSPAAAAQLNNARDLAIIRPYGLAQLDKNLEPLALLLRTATTPLAGAQAIQLRDVSQARTLAGPTPDMQRMEAQRVMQNSAYVIGEALRDIDRGDTTRGNQLLQQMTLVLHEPTTAGQHSHGIQQAALEVSKHPVLRHEAPLMQQAIALAQSVQQLVQLEQLTQANSHKQTIQVAPKRRAPKL
;
A
#
# COMPACT_ATOMS: atom_id res chain seq x y z
N MET A 1 -23.14 -2.77 14.09
CA MET A 1 -23.44 -3.23 12.72
C MET A 1 -22.49 -4.36 12.43
N ALA A 2 -23.00 -5.52 11.99
CA ALA A 2 -22.14 -6.54 11.41
C ALA A 2 -21.32 -5.87 10.30
N ILE A 3 -19.99 -5.99 10.36
CA ILE A 3 -19.14 -5.51 9.27
C ILE A 3 -19.52 -6.42 8.09
N GLN A 4 -20.28 -5.88 7.15
CA GLN A 4 -20.65 -6.60 5.93
C GLN A 4 -19.42 -6.59 5.03
N ASP A 5 -18.40 -7.36 5.43
CA ASP A 5 -17.11 -7.44 4.73
C ASP A 5 -17.07 -8.51 3.65
N GLY A 6 -18.11 -9.34 3.53
CA GLY A 6 -18.22 -10.37 2.49
C GLY A 6 -17.48 -11.67 2.80
N PHE A 7 -16.88 -11.80 4.00
CA PHE A 7 -16.09 -12.97 4.42
C PHE A 7 -16.67 -13.67 5.66
N TYR A 8 -17.90 -13.33 6.05
CA TYR A 8 -18.43 -13.62 7.37
C TYR A 8 -19.68 -14.49 7.32
N ASP A 9 -19.66 -15.58 8.10
CA ASP A 9 -20.85 -16.36 8.38
C ASP A 9 -21.68 -15.65 9.46
N SER A 10 -22.75 -14.99 9.01
CA SER A 10 -23.66 -14.24 9.89
C SER A 10 -24.36 -15.11 10.94
N THR A 11 -24.47 -16.43 10.73
CA THR A 11 -25.12 -17.37 11.65
C THR A 11 -24.23 -17.65 12.85
N HIS A 12 -22.96 -17.93 12.60
CA HIS A 12 -22.00 -18.36 13.61
C HIS A 12 -21.09 -17.24 14.11
N GLN A 13 -21.23 -16.05 13.53
CA GLN A 13 -20.45 -14.88 13.89
C GLN A 13 -18.93 -15.05 13.74
N VAL A 14 -18.50 -15.84 12.75
CA VAL A 14 -17.09 -16.10 12.43
C VAL A 14 -16.85 -15.96 10.92
N ILE A 15 -15.59 -15.73 10.53
CA ILE A 15 -15.22 -15.72 9.12
C ILE A 15 -15.30 -17.13 8.51
N TYR A 16 -15.67 -17.20 7.22
CA TYR A 16 -15.77 -18.47 6.50
C TYR A 16 -14.45 -19.23 6.54
N ASN A 17 -14.51 -20.48 7.01
CA ASN A 17 -13.35 -21.34 7.20
C ASN A 17 -13.66 -22.79 6.81
N ARG A 18 -12.65 -23.51 6.33
CA ARG A 18 -12.73 -24.91 5.89
C ARG A 18 -12.86 -25.91 7.05
N LEU A 19 -12.62 -25.45 8.28
CA LEU A 19 -12.56 -26.28 9.47
C LEU A 19 -13.94 -26.48 10.12
N GLY A 20 -14.97 -25.76 9.65
CA GLY A 20 -16.30 -25.78 10.26
C GLY A 20 -16.33 -25.21 11.68
N ILE A 21 -15.31 -24.42 12.06
CA ILE A 21 -15.22 -23.82 13.39
C ILE A 21 -16.17 -22.63 13.46
N THR A 22 -17.03 -22.61 14.47
CA THR A 22 -18.07 -21.59 14.70
C THR A 22 -17.74 -20.65 15.87
N ASN A 23 -16.58 -20.80 16.49
CA ASN A 23 -16.10 -19.95 17.58
C ASN A 23 -14.83 -19.19 17.16
N GLN A 24 -14.82 -17.87 17.37
CA GLN A 24 -13.75 -16.99 16.89
C GLN A 24 -12.39 -17.24 17.54
N ASP A 25 -12.36 -17.64 18.82
CA ASP A 25 -11.11 -17.92 19.54
C ASP A 25 -10.52 -19.26 19.12
N GLN A 26 -11.37 -20.29 18.97
CA GLN A 26 -10.96 -21.59 18.41
C GLN A 26 -10.44 -21.44 16.97
N LEU A 27 -11.08 -20.60 16.16
CA LEU A 27 -10.63 -20.35 14.79
C LEU A 27 -9.27 -19.65 14.78
N ARG A 28 -9.05 -18.69 15.69
CA ARG A 28 -7.75 -18.01 15.82
C ARG A 28 -6.63 -18.99 16.21
N GLU A 29 -6.90 -19.88 17.16
CA GLU A 29 -5.96 -20.91 17.58
C GLU A 29 -5.62 -21.87 16.42
N ALA A 30 -6.65 -22.38 15.75
CA ALA A 30 -6.47 -23.29 14.61
C ALA A 30 -5.76 -22.62 13.43
N GLU A 31 -6.10 -21.37 13.11
CA GLU A 31 -5.42 -20.60 12.07
C GLU A 31 -3.93 -20.43 12.41
N GLY A 32 -3.59 -20.09 13.66
CA GLY A 32 -2.20 -20.01 14.13
C GLY A 32 -1.48 -21.35 14.00
N ALA A 33 -2.10 -22.44 14.45
CA ALA A 33 -1.54 -23.78 14.42
C ALA A 33 -1.21 -24.28 13.00
N LEU A 34 -1.95 -23.84 11.98
CA LEU A 34 -1.75 -24.25 10.58
C LEU A 34 -0.86 -23.27 9.81
N SER A 35 -1.06 -21.97 9.96
CA SER A 35 -0.36 -20.95 9.17
C SER A 35 1.07 -20.65 9.65
N ILE A 36 1.38 -20.83 10.94
CA ILE A 36 2.74 -20.62 11.46
C ILE A 36 3.71 -21.67 10.90
N PRO A 37 3.40 -22.98 10.92
CA PRO A 37 4.21 -23.98 10.23
C PRO A 37 4.36 -23.70 8.73
N ALA A 38 3.30 -23.28 8.04
CA ALA A 38 3.37 -22.90 6.62
C ALA A 38 4.35 -21.74 6.38
N LEU A 39 4.30 -20.69 7.22
CA LEU A 39 5.26 -19.59 7.19
C LEU A 39 6.69 -20.09 7.43
N LEU A 40 6.90 -20.94 8.43
CA LEU A 40 8.24 -21.47 8.73
C LEU A 40 8.80 -22.26 7.55
N ARG A 41 7.99 -23.05 6.84
CA ARG A 41 8.42 -23.75 5.62
C ARG A 41 8.89 -22.77 4.54
N ILE A 42 8.20 -21.64 4.37
CA ILE A 42 8.66 -20.56 3.46
C ILE A 42 9.99 -19.98 3.97
N VAL A 43 10.09 -19.63 5.27
CA VAL A 43 11.29 -19.02 5.90
C VAL A 43 12.54 -19.91 5.80
N VAL A 44 12.41 -21.22 5.93
CA VAL A 44 13.55 -22.15 5.78
C VAL A 44 13.78 -22.58 4.33
N GLY A 45 12.81 -22.35 3.44
CA GLY A 45 12.96 -22.61 2.00
C GLY A 45 12.60 -24.03 1.61
N ALA A 46 11.76 -24.66 2.43
CA ALA A 46 11.18 -25.96 2.14
C ALA A 46 10.00 -25.86 1.15
N VAL A 47 9.64 -24.66 0.70
CA VAL A 47 8.63 -24.41 -0.33
C VAL A 47 9.22 -23.48 -1.36
N ASP A 48 9.15 -23.89 -2.63
CA ASP A 48 9.51 -23.04 -3.75
C ASP A 48 8.30 -22.19 -4.17
N LEU A 49 8.46 -20.87 -4.12
CA LEU A 49 7.46 -19.88 -4.50
C LEU A 49 8.08 -18.85 -5.44
N PRO A 50 8.33 -19.24 -6.71
CA PRO A 50 8.84 -18.30 -7.69
C PRO A 50 7.75 -17.32 -8.10
N GLY A 51 8.13 -16.07 -8.37
CA GLY A 51 7.22 -15.04 -8.83
C GLY A 51 7.88 -13.66 -8.94
N GLN A 52 7.09 -12.66 -9.31
CA GLN A 52 7.56 -11.30 -9.59
C GLN A 52 7.10 -10.29 -8.53
N PHE A 53 6.54 -10.80 -7.43
CA PHE A 53 5.95 -10.00 -6.34
C PHE A 53 4.78 -9.09 -6.82
N ASP A 54 4.11 -9.54 -7.86
CA ASP A 54 2.88 -8.98 -8.41
C ASP A 54 1.63 -9.53 -7.68
N ALA A 55 0.44 -9.17 -8.15
CA ALA A 55 -0.82 -9.66 -7.57
C ALA A 55 -0.88 -11.19 -7.55
N ALA A 56 -0.51 -11.83 -8.67
CA ALA A 56 -0.53 -13.27 -8.81
C ALA A 56 0.40 -13.96 -7.80
N HIS A 57 1.61 -13.42 -7.59
CA HIS A 57 2.54 -13.96 -6.61
C HIS A 57 2.04 -13.80 -5.17
N LEU A 58 1.55 -12.61 -4.80
CA LEU A 58 1.01 -12.38 -3.46
C LEU A 58 -0.18 -13.28 -3.14
N LYS A 59 -1.10 -13.48 -4.11
CA LYS A 59 -2.23 -14.40 -3.99
C LYS A 59 -1.76 -15.84 -3.75
N ARG A 60 -0.71 -16.30 -4.45
CA ARG A 60 -0.11 -17.63 -4.22
C ARG A 60 0.51 -17.76 -2.84
N ILE A 61 1.26 -16.75 -2.39
CA ILE A 61 1.86 -16.74 -1.04
C ILE A 61 0.76 -16.82 0.02
N HIS A 62 -0.28 -16.00 -0.08
CA HIS A 62 -1.40 -16.05 0.85
C HIS A 62 -2.11 -17.40 0.82
N ARG A 63 -2.30 -18.00 -0.36
CA ARG A 63 -2.87 -19.34 -0.46
C ARG A 63 -2.01 -20.37 0.27
N GLU A 64 -0.70 -20.39 0.08
CA GLU A 64 0.15 -21.36 0.80
C GLU A 64 0.08 -21.22 2.32
N LEU A 65 -0.07 -19.99 2.81
CA LEU A 65 -0.17 -19.73 4.25
C LEU A 65 -1.51 -20.17 4.86
N PHE A 66 -2.60 -20.15 4.08
CA PHE A 66 -3.96 -20.20 4.63
C PHE A 66 -4.90 -21.19 3.95
N GLN A 67 -4.47 -21.94 2.94
CA GLN A 67 -5.33 -22.88 2.19
C GLN A 67 -5.99 -23.94 3.05
N ASP A 68 -5.36 -24.33 4.17
CA ASP A 68 -5.90 -25.32 5.11
C ASP A 68 -6.92 -24.71 6.09
N VAL A 69 -7.01 -23.38 6.17
CA VAL A 69 -7.91 -22.66 7.09
C VAL A 69 -9.07 -22.02 6.35
N TYR A 70 -8.80 -21.29 5.26
CA TYR A 70 -9.77 -20.43 4.60
C TYR A 70 -10.13 -20.94 3.21
N GLN A 71 -11.44 -20.95 2.90
CA GLN A 71 -11.93 -21.29 1.57
C GLN A 71 -11.50 -20.25 0.51
N TRP A 72 -11.33 -19.01 0.95
CA TRP A 72 -10.93 -17.84 0.17
C TRP A 72 -9.41 -17.58 0.22
N ALA A 73 -8.59 -18.54 0.66
CA ALA A 73 -7.14 -18.36 0.71
C ALA A 73 -6.58 -18.03 -0.69
N GLY A 74 -5.97 -16.85 -0.82
CA GLY A 74 -5.44 -16.32 -2.09
C GLY A 74 -6.41 -15.41 -2.85
N GLN A 75 -7.63 -15.21 -2.35
CA GLN A 75 -8.56 -14.19 -2.85
C GLN A 75 -8.33 -12.87 -2.13
N THR A 76 -8.25 -11.77 -2.87
CA THR A 76 -8.18 -10.45 -2.24
C THR A 76 -9.51 -10.07 -1.61
N ARG A 77 -9.53 -9.03 -0.78
CA ARG A 77 -10.77 -8.45 -0.26
C ARG A 77 -11.68 -7.80 -1.31
N ALA A 78 -11.26 -7.77 -2.58
CA ALA A 78 -12.13 -7.41 -3.70
C ALA A 78 -12.92 -8.62 -4.23
N GLU A 79 -12.54 -9.84 -3.85
CA GLU A 79 -13.02 -11.11 -4.40
C GLU A 79 -13.74 -11.96 -3.34
N GLY A 80 -14.18 -11.35 -2.24
CA GLY A 80 -14.79 -12.07 -1.12
C GLY A 80 -16.03 -12.88 -1.52
N PRO A 81 -16.31 -14.01 -0.85
CA PRO A 81 -17.44 -14.89 -1.18
C PRO A 81 -18.79 -14.17 -1.30
N ASP A 82 -19.07 -13.24 -0.39
CA ASP A 82 -20.32 -12.46 -0.35
C ASP A 82 -20.11 -10.99 -0.74
N GLY A 83 -18.99 -10.68 -1.41
CA GLY A 83 -18.70 -9.37 -1.96
C GLY A 83 -17.44 -8.71 -1.41
N PRO A 84 -17.05 -7.56 -1.98
CA PRO A 84 -15.86 -6.84 -1.60
C PRO A 84 -16.08 -5.94 -0.38
N PHE A 85 -14.98 -5.48 0.23
CA PHE A 85 -15.05 -4.44 1.25
C PHE A 85 -13.88 -3.45 1.23
N GLN A 86 -14.16 -2.23 1.68
CA GLN A 86 -13.14 -1.21 1.89
C GLN A 86 -12.51 -1.37 3.28
N GLY A 87 -11.20 -1.64 3.31
CA GLY A 87 -10.46 -1.83 4.54
C GLY A 87 -10.13 -0.50 5.24
N GLN A 88 -10.34 -0.48 6.55
CA GLN A 88 -9.93 0.59 7.46
C GLN A 88 -9.73 0.02 8.86
N LYS A 89 -8.95 0.68 9.71
CA LYS A 89 -8.84 0.36 11.13
C LYS A 89 -8.54 1.61 11.96
N PRO A 90 -8.84 1.63 13.27
CA PRO A 90 -8.32 2.67 14.14
C PRO A 90 -6.78 2.59 14.24
N ALA A 91 -6.13 3.74 14.32
CA ALA A 91 -4.70 3.86 14.53
C ALA A 91 -4.41 4.90 15.62
N TYR A 92 -3.62 4.48 16.61
CA TYR A 92 -3.36 5.25 17.84
C TYR A 92 -1.96 5.87 17.88
N VAL A 93 -1.21 5.78 16.77
CA VAL A 93 0.20 6.17 16.71
C VAL A 93 0.41 7.69 16.80
N LEU A 94 -0.56 8.49 16.36
CA LEU A 94 -0.48 9.96 16.41
C LEU A 94 -1.20 10.54 17.63
N ASN A 95 -2.27 9.90 18.10
CA ASN A 95 -3.05 10.37 19.23
C ASN A 95 -3.79 9.21 19.91
N ALA A 96 -4.07 9.36 21.20
CA ALA A 96 -4.74 8.33 22.01
C ALA A 96 -6.25 8.18 21.73
N ARG A 97 -6.87 9.15 21.03
CA ARG A 97 -8.28 9.05 20.63
C ARG A 97 -8.46 8.04 19.49
N GLY A 98 -7.42 7.86 18.68
CA GLY A 98 -7.38 6.98 17.53
C GLY A 98 -7.99 7.66 16.31
N ASP A 99 -7.22 7.74 15.23
CA ASP A 99 -7.70 8.19 13.93
C ASP A 99 -8.08 6.98 13.06
N THR A 100 -8.94 7.18 12.06
CA THR A 100 -9.25 6.12 11.10
C THR A 100 -8.17 6.05 10.04
N MET A 101 -7.37 4.99 10.08
CA MET A 101 -6.41 4.67 9.04
C MET A 101 -7.12 3.88 7.93
N ARG A 102 -6.87 4.29 6.68
CA ARG A 102 -7.53 3.72 5.50
C ARG A 102 -6.52 2.96 4.64
N TYR A 103 -6.95 1.82 4.13
CA TYR A 103 -6.19 1.03 3.16
C TYR A 103 -6.55 1.45 1.73
N ALA A 104 -5.82 0.94 0.74
CA ALA A 104 -6.06 1.23 -0.67
C ALA A 104 -7.52 0.93 -1.11
N PRO A 105 -8.02 1.53 -2.19
CA PRO A 105 -9.32 1.13 -2.76
C PRO A 105 -9.31 -0.35 -3.16
N TYR A 106 -10.33 -1.12 -2.75
CA TYR A 106 -10.36 -2.55 -3.08
C TYR A 106 -10.40 -2.81 -4.59
N GLN A 107 -11.02 -1.91 -5.36
CA GLN A 107 -11.16 -2.01 -6.82
C GLN A 107 -9.82 -1.95 -7.55
N GLN A 108 -8.75 -1.48 -6.88
CA GLN A 108 -7.45 -1.25 -7.49
C GLN A 108 -6.37 -2.22 -6.97
N LEU A 109 -6.73 -3.25 -6.19
CA LEU A 109 -5.74 -4.09 -5.52
C LEU A 109 -4.80 -4.76 -6.51
N ASP A 110 -5.33 -5.49 -7.50
CA ASP A 110 -4.48 -6.21 -8.46
C ASP A 110 -3.58 -5.25 -9.24
N GLN A 111 -4.14 -4.16 -9.78
CA GLN A 111 -3.36 -3.12 -10.48
C GLN A 111 -2.23 -2.54 -9.60
N ARG A 112 -2.51 -2.27 -8.32
CA ARG A 112 -1.52 -1.74 -7.37
C ARG A 112 -0.43 -2.75 -7.06
N LEU A 113 -0.79 -4.00 -6.84
CA LEU A 113 0.17 -5.07 -6.58
C LEU A 113 1.07 -5.32 -7.80
N ASP A 114 0.51 -5.28 -9.00
CA ASP A 114 1.26 -5.41 -10.25
C ASP A 114 2.22 -4.24 -10.45
N ALA A 115 1.80 -3.00 -10.14
CA ALA A 115 2.67 -1.83 -10.19
C ALA A 115 3.86 -1.95 -9.20
N ILE A 116 3.63 -2.52 -8.02
CA ILE A 116 4.70 -2.78 -7.04
C ILE A 116 5.70 -3.79 -7.62
N GLY A 117 5.22 -4.92 -8.15
CA GLY A 117 6.07 -5.94 -8.77
C GLY A 117 6.88 -5.41 -9.96
N ALA A 118 6.25 -4.61 -10.82
CA ALA A 118 6.91 -3.97 -11.95
C ALA A 118 8.03 -3.02 -11.51
N GLN A 119 7.82 -2.24 -10.44
CA GLN A 119 8.89 -1.39 -9.92
C GLN A 119 10.02 -2.20 -9.27
N LEU A 120 9.71 -3.26 -8.52
CA LEU A 120 10.73 -4.18 -7.98
C LEU A 120 11.59 -4.78 -9.09
N GLN A 121 10.98 -5.19 -10.20
CA GLN A 121 11.70 -5.74 -11.35
C GLN A 121 12.68 -4.73 -11.95
N LEU A 122 12.27 -3.46 -12.09
CA LEU A 122 13.13 -2.38 -12.58
C LEU A 122 14.32 -2.11 -11.64
N GLU A 123 14.11 -2.28 -10.33
CA GLU A 123 15.16 -2.18 -9.29
C GLU A 123 15.96 -3.49 -9.09
N ASN A 124 15.88 -4.42 -10.06
CA ASN A 124 16.54 -5.73 -10.02
C ASN A 124 16.27 -6.51 -8.72
N TYR A 125 15.05 -6.41 -8.19
CA TYR A 125 14.63 -7.06 -6.95
C TYR A 125 15.58 -6.77 -5.77
N LEU A 126 16.11 -5.54 -5.72
CA LEU A 126 16.99 -5.04 -4.66
C LEU A 126 18.35 -5.75 -4.55
N ARG A 127 18.76 -6.49 -5.59
CA ARG A 127 20.10 -7.07 -5.68
C ARG A 127 21.17 -5.98 -5.76
N GLY A 128 22.37 -6.30 -5.28
CA GLY A 128 23.53 -5.40 -5.29
C GLY A 128 23.48 -4.24 -4.28
N LEU A 129 22.43 -4.14 -3.47
CA LEU A 129 22.35 -3.13 -2.43
C LEU A 129 23.09 -3.57 -1.17
N ALA A 130 23.80 -2.64 -0.52
CA ALA A 130 24.35 -2.85 0.82
C ALA A 130 23.21 -2.99 1.86
N PRO A 131 23.44 -3.61 3.04
CA PRO A 131 22.37 -3.92 4.01
C PRO A 131 21.49 -2.73 4.39
N GLU A 132 22.10 -1.56 4.58
CA GLU A 132 21.39 -0.33 4.93
C GLU A 132 20.50 0.21 3.80
N GLN A 133 20.99 0.12 2.56
CA GLN A 133 20.23 0.51 1.37
C GLN A 133 19.11 -0.48 1.08
N PHE A 134 19.38 -1.79 1.22
CA PHE A 134 18.38 -2.84 1.13
C PHE A 134 17.26 -2.59 2.15
N ALA A 135 17.59 -2.36 3.43
CA ALA A 135 16.60 -2.13 4.47
C ALA A 135 15.71 -0.91 4.19
N ARG A 136 16.29 0.20 3.73
CA ARG A 136 15.52 1.39 3.32
C ARG A 136 14.58 1.11 2.15
N ARG A 137 15.05 0.44 1.09
CA ARG A 137 14.20 0.10 -0.06
C ARG A 137 13.16 -0.95 0.29
N ALA A 138 13.50 -1.95 1.09
CA ALA A 138 12.57 -2.94 1.60
C ALA A 138 11.47 -2.29 2.45
N ALA A 139 11.78 -1.27 3.26
CA ALA A 139 10.78 -0.52 4.02
C ALA A 139 9.77 0.20 3.13
N TYR A 140 10.23 0.77 2.01
CA TYR A 140 9.34 1.33 1.00
C TYR A 140 8.37 0.27 0.47
N TYR A 141 8.85 -0.89 0.03
CA TYR A 141 7.97 -1.94 -0.50
C TYR A 141 7.08 -2.59 0.55
N PHE A 142 7.58 -2.78 1.77
CA PHE A 142 6.78 -3.20 2.91
C PHE A 142 5.58 -2.28 3.07
N ASP A 143 5.81 -0.96 3.11
CA ASP A 143 4.76 0.05 3.22
C ASP A 143 3.74 -0.04 2.07
N GLN A 144 4.20 -0.23 0.83
CA GLN A 144 3.30 -0.36 -0.33
C GLN A 144 2.37 -1.57 -0.21
N TYR A 145 2.89 -2.75 0.15
CA TYR A 145 2.04 -3.93 0.40
C TYR A 145 1.14 -3.75 1.63
N ASN A 146 1.66 -3.11 2.68
CA ASN A 146 0.93 -2.87 3.92
C ASN A 146 -0.25 -1.91 3.72
N HIS A 147 -0.08 -0.89 2.89
CA HIS A 147 -1.15 0.03 2.50
C HIS A 147 -2.15 -0.61 1.53
N ALA A 148 -1.69 -1.45 0.59
CA ALA A 148 -2.59 -2.23 -0.26
C ALA A 148 -3.55 -3.08 0.60
N HIS A 149 -3.00 -3.75 1.62
CA HIS A 149 -3.75 -4.55 2.59
C HIS A 149 -4.75 -5.47 1.88
N ALA A 150 -4.19 -6.31 1.01
CA ALA A 150 -4.93 -6.93 -0.08
C ALA A 150 -5.93 -8.00 0.38
N PHE A 151 -5.73 -8.60 1.54
CA PHE A 151 -6.53 -9.75 2.01
C PHE A 151 -7.44 -9.36 3.18
N ARG A 152 -8.43 -10.21 3.49
CA ARG A 152 -9.31 -10.02 4.64
C ARG A 152 -8.60 -10.26 5.98
N GLU A 153 -7.77 -11.28 6.05
CA GLU A 153 -6.92 -11.63 7.20
C GLU A 153 -5.59 -12.17 6.65
N GLY A 154 -4.54 -12.26 7.46
CA GLY A 154 -3.28 -12.87 7.04
C GLY A 154 -2.31 -11.93 6.33
N ASN A 155 -2.64 -10.63 6.20
CA ASN A 155 -1.77 -9.63 5.57
C ASN A 155 -0.37 -9.58 6.19
N GLY A 156 -0.25 -9.65 7.52
CA GLY A 156 1.05 -9.59 8.21
C GLY A 156 1.99 -10.75 7.83
N ARG A 157 1.50 -12.00 7.91
CA ARG A 157 2.27 -13.21 7.54
C ARG A 157 2.58 -13.25 6.04
N THR A 158 1.68 -12.74 5.21
CA THR A 158 1.90 -12.61 3.77
C THR A 158 3.03 -11.62 3.47
N ILE A 159 3.01 -10.42 4.07
CA ILE A 159 4.07 -9.42 3.89
C ILE A 159 5.40 -9.94 4.46
N GLN A 160 5.39 -10.63 5.60
CA GLN A 160 6.59 -11.26 6.14
C GLN A 160 7.19 -12.26 5.14
N SER A 161 6.35 -13.12 4.54
CA SER A 161 6.79 -14.07 3.51
C SER A 161 7.37 -13.37 2.28
N VAL A 162 6.75 -12.28 1.83
CA VAL A 162 7.28 -11.44 0.73
C VAL A 162 8.66 -10.88 1.08
N MET A 163 8.84 -10.32 2.29
CA MET A 163 10.13 -9.78 2.72
C MET A 163 11.20 -10.86 2.82
N THR A 164 10.84 -12.05 3.31
CA THR A 164 11.74 -13.20 3.36
C THR A 164 12.16 -13.64 1.95
N LEU A 165 11.22 -13.81 1.02
CA LEU A 165 11.51 -14.22 -0.36
C LEU A 165 12.34 -13.17 -1.11
N LEU A 166 11.97 -11.88 -1.00
CA LEU A 166 12.71 -10.77 -1.58
C LEU A 166 14.12 -10.65 -1.02
N GLY A 167 14.26 -10.78 0.31
CA GLY A 167 15.55 -10.84 0.98
C GLY A 167 16.44 -11.91 0.37
N ARG A 168 15.95 -13.16 0.28
CA ARG A 168 16.73 -14.25 -0.30
C ARG A 168 17.14 -14.00 -1.74
N GLN A 169 16.23 -13.44 -2.54
CA GLN A 169 16.52 -13.08 -3.94
C GLN A 169 17.59 -11.99 -4.07
N ALA A 170 17.78 -11.17 -3.04
CA ALA A 170 18.82 -10.15 -2.91
C ALA A 170 20.05 -10.61 -2.11
N GLY A 171 20.10 -11.87 -1.66
CA GLY A 171 21.20 -12.42 -0.85
C GLY A 171 21.11 -12.07 0.64
N TYR A 172 19.93 -11.79 1.17
CA TYR A 172 19.71 -11.47 2.58
C TYR A 172 18.73 -12.45 3.24
N GLN A 173 18.85 -12.59 4.54
CA GLN A 173 17.84 -13.19 5.41
C GLN A 173 17.12 -12.04 6.09
N VAL A 174 15.78 -12.07 6.06
CA VAL A 174 14.93 -11.05 6.70
C VAL A 174 14.02 -11.74 7.70
N GLU A 175 14.25 -11.48 8.98
CA GLU A 175 13.56 -12.09 10.11
C GLU A 175 13.01 -11.04 11.06
N LEU A 176 11.71 -10.80 10.97
CA LEU A 176 11.01 -9.89 11.87
C LEU A 176 10.80 -10.56 13.22
N SER A 177 11.45 -10.02 14.26
CA SER A 177 11.36 -10.56 15.61
C SER A 177 9.97 -10.34 16.24
N PRO A 178 9.35 -11.36 16.85
CA PRO A 178 8.14 -11.21 17.66
C PRO A 178 8.30 -10.19 18.79
N ALA A 179 9.51 -10.05 19.35
CA ALA A 179 9.79 -9.08 20.41
C ALA A 179 9.62 -7.62 19.94
N ALA A 180 9.71 -7.37 18.62
CA ALA A 180 9.53 -6.05 18.03
C ALA A 180 8.10 -5.82 17.49
N ALA A 181 7.14 -6.73 17.75
CA ALA A 181 5.81 -6.67 17.13
C ALA A 181 5.06 -5.35 17.40
N ALA A 182 5.13 -4.83 18.64
CA ALA A 182 4.50 -3.55 18.97
C ALA A 182 5.14 -2.37 18.22
N GLN A 183 6.47 -2.35 18.14
CA GLN A 183 7.22 -1.31 17.41
C GLN A 183 6.94 -1.39 15.90
N LEU A 184 6.87 -2.61 15.35
CA LEU A 184 6.52 -2.85 13.96
C LEU A 184 5.10 -2.37 13.65
N ASN A 185 4.12 -2.63 14.51
CA ASN A 185 2.76 -2.15 14.33
C ASN A 185 2.70 -0.61 14.32
N ASN A 186 3.39 0.05 15.26
CA ASN A 186 3.46 1.51 15.27
C ASN A 186 4.16 2.07 14.03
N ALA A 187 5.27 1.48 13.60
CA ALA A 187 5.99 1.88 12.39
C ALA A 187 5.14 1.72 11.13
N ARG A 188 4.37 0.63 11.04
CA ARG A 188 3.43 0.33 9.94
C ARG A 188 2.29 1.35 9.87
N ASP A 189 1.73 1.70 11.01
CA ASP A 189 0.61 2.66 11.09
C ASP A 189 1.10 4.07 10.79
N LEU A 190 2.26 4.48 11.32
CA LEU A 190 2.89 5.75 11.01
C LEU A 190 3.16 5.89 9.51
N ALA A 191 3.70 4.83 8.90
CA ALA A 191 3.97 4.78 7.48
C ALA A 191 2.67 5.03 6.71
N ILE A 192 1.59 4.28 6.97
CA ILE A 192 0.28 4.43 6.29
C ILE A 192 -0.29 5.83 6.40
N ILE A 193 -0.32 6.39 7.61
CA ILE A 193 -0.96 7.70 7.87
C ILE A 193 -0.19 8.84 7.21
N ARG A 194 1.15 8.74 7.12
CA ARG A 194 2.01 9.80 6.57
C ARG A 194 1.79 11.18 7.21
N PRO A 195 2.05 11.33 8.53
CA PRO A 195 1.91 12.64 9.18
C PRO A 195 2.86 13.69 8.61
N TYR A 196 4.00 13.28 8.06
CA TYR A 196 4.98 14.19 7.44
C TYR A 196 4.69 14.34 5.95
N GLY A 197 4.59 15.59 5.48
CA GLY A 197 4.34 15.93 4.06
C GLY A 197 5.49 15.59 3.11
N LEU A 198 5.32 15.90 1.82
CA LEU A 198 6.22 15.48 0.72
C LEU A 198 7.71 15.84 0.95
N ALA A 199 8.00 16.97 1.61
CA ALA A 199 9.36 17.41 1.92
C ALA A 199 10.09 16.53 2.95
N GLN A 200 9.38 15.66 3.68
CA GLN A 200 9.91 14.82 4.75
C GLN A 200 9.39 13.38 4.66
N LEU A 201 9.14 12.88 3.44
CA LEU A 201 8.59 11.54 3.20
C LEU A 201 9.38 10.43 3.91
N ASP A 202 10.70 10.55 3.95
CA ASP A 202 11.58 9.56 4.58
C ASP A 202 11.26 9.36 6.07
N LYS A 203 10.82 10.41 6.78
CA LYS A 203 10.44 10.31 8.20
C LYS A 203 9.24 9.40 8.44
N ASN A 204 8.36 9.25 7.46
CA ASN A 204 7.22 8.33 7.56
C ASN A 204 7.68 6.87 7.54
N LEU A 205 8.82 6.57 6.92
CA LEU A 205 9.34 5.21 6.74
C LEU A 205 10.54 4.89 7.62
N GLU A 206 11.19 5.89 8.22
CA GLU A 206 12.41 5.74 9.01
C GLU A 206 12.29 4.70 10.13
N PRO A 207 11.21 4.66 10.94
CA PRO A 207 11.07 3.61 11.96
C PRO A 207 10.99 2.20 11.36
N LEU A 208 10.32 2.05 10.21
CA LEU A 208 10.19 0.78 9.51
C LEU A 208 11.52 0.35 8.89
N ALA A 209 12.28 1.29 8.32
CA ALA A 209 13.62 1.05 7.79
C ALA A 209 14.60 0.63 8.89
N LEU A 210 14.52 1.22 10.08
CA LEU A 210 15.36 0.83 11.21
C LEU A 210 15.06 -0.59 11.68
N LEU A 211 13.78 -0.96 11.79
CA LEU A 211 13.37 -2.32 12.15
C LEU A 211 13.77 -3.35 11.10
N LEU A 212 13.66 -3.01 9.81
CA LEU A 212 14.11 -3.91 8.75
C LEU A 212 15.64 -4.03 8.72
N ARG A 213 16.38 -2.96 9.04
CA ARG A 213 17.83 -3.01 9.16
C ARG A 213 18.26 -3.98 10.26
N THR A 214 17.60 -3.98 11.42
CA THR A 214 17.91 -4.92 12.51
C THR A 214 17.45 -6.34 12.20
N ALA A 215 16.39 -6.51 11.42
CA ALA A 215 15.87 -7.79 10.97
C ALA A 215 16.64 -8.40 9.78
N THR A 216 17.58 -7.68 9.17
CA THR A 216 18.26 -8.12 7.94
C THR A 216 19.70 -8.56 8.23
N THR A 217 20.04 -9.78 7.84
CA THR A 217 21.40 -10.32 7.91
C THR A 217 21.86 -10.83 6.53
N PRO A 218 23.14 -10.66 6.14
CA PRO A 218 23.64 -11.22 4.88
C PRO A 218 23.66 -12.76 4.92
N LEU A 219 23.14 -13.40 3.87
CA LEU A 219 23.28 -14.85 3.72
C LEU A 219 24.72 -15.23 3.35
N ALA A 220 25.19 -16.36 3.89
CA ALA A 220 26.50 -16.92 3.55
C ALA A 220 26.50 -17.60 2.17
N GLY A 221 27.70 -17.91 1.66
CA GLY A 221 27.90 -18.66 0.42
C GLY A 221 28.14 -17.79 -0.82
N ALA A 222 28.86 -18.35 -1.80
CA ALA A 222 29.30 -17.63 -3.00
C ALA A 222 28.15 -17.02 -3.81
N GLN A 223 27.05 -17.76 -3.96
CA GLN A 223 25.86 -17.28 -4.68
C GLN A 223 25.24 -16.05 -4.00
N ALA A 224 25.08 -16.09 -2.67
CA ALA A 224 24.50 -14.97 -1.93
C ALA A 224 25.41 -13.74 -1.97
N ILE A 225 26.74 -13.93 -1.93
CA ILE A 225 27.73 -12.86 -2.13
C ILE A 225 27.57 -12.24 -3.52
N GLN A 226 27.44 -13.05 -4.56
CA GLN A 226 27.25 -12.57 -5.94
C GLN A 226 25.94 -11.77 -6.11
N LEU A 227 24.86 -12.19 -5.45
CA LEU A 227 23.58 -11.44 -5.47
C LEU A 227 23.69 -10.04 -4.83
N ARG A 228 24.64 -9.87 -3.91
CA ARG A 228 24.93 -8.59 -3.24
C ARG A 228 26.03 -7.78 -3.92
N ASP A 229 26.59 -8.26 -5.04
CA ASP A 229 27.61 -7.52 -5.78
C ASP A 229 27.03 -6.21 -6.31
N VAL A 230 27.73 -5.10 -6.07
CA VAL A 230 27.26 -3.75 -6.41
C VAL A 230 26.97 -3.57 -7.90
N SER A 231 27.58 -4.36 -8.78
CA SER A 231 27.29 -4.36 -10.22
C SER A 231 25.84 -4.80 -10.54
N GLN A 232 25.18 -5.49 -9.61
CA GLN A 232 23.77 -5.88 -9.74
C GLN A 232 22.81 -4.72 -9.41
N ALA A 233 23.27 -3.68 -8.73
CA ALA A 233 22.40 -2.61 -8.24
C ALA A 233 21.78 -1.83 -9.41
N ARG A 234 20.45 -1.69 -9.39
CA ARG A 234 19.70 -0.82 -10.30
C ARG A 234 18.92 0.19 -9.48
N THR A 235 19.42 1.42 -9.45
CA THR A 235 18.74 2.52 -8.76
C THR A 235 17.92 3.30 -9.78
N LEU A 236 16.63 3.50 -9.49
CA LEU A 236 15.77 4.36 -10.30
C LEU A 236 15.94 5.81 -9.85
N ALA A 237 15.82 6.75 -10.79
CA ALA A 237 15.78 8.18 -10.49
C ALA A 237 14.58 8.56 -9.61
N GLY A 238 13.51 7.76 -9.66
CA GLY A 238 12.33 7.90 -8.83
C GLY A 238 11.32 6.78 -9.12
N PRO A 239 10.18 6.77 -8.41
CA PRO A 239 9.13 5.78 -8.65
C PRO A 239 8.56 5.88 -10.07
N THR A 240 8.06 4.76 -10.58
CA THR A 240 7.31 4.69 -11.85
C THR A 240 6.05 5.55 -11.80
N PRO A 241 5.48 5.96 -12.95
CA PRO A 241 4.24 6.74 -12.96
C PRO A 241 3.08 6.10 -12.19
N ASP A 242 2.97 4.77 -12.21
CA ASP A 242 1.93 4.04 -11.47
C ASP A 242 2.16 4.15 -9.96
N MET A 243 3.41 3.96 -9.50
CA MET A 243 3.75 4.13 -8.09
C MET A 243 3.60 5.59 -7.62
N GLN A 244 3.89 6.57 -8.48
CA GLN A 244 3.61 7.98 -8.19
C GLN A 244 2.12 8.25 -8.05
N ARG A 245 1.28 7.68 -8.93
CA ARG A 245 -0.19 7.80 -8.84
C ARG A 245 -0.72 7.19 -7.55
N MET A 246 -0.25 6.00 -7.20
CA MET A 246 -0.63 5.29 -5.98
C MET A 246 -0.33 6.12 -4.73
N GLU A 247 0.84 6.73 -4.69
CA GLU A 247 1.28 7.58 -3.59
C GLU A 247 0.45 8.88 -3.51
N ALA A 248 0.23 9.55 -4.65
CA ALA A 248 -0.59 10.75 -4.71
C ALA A 248 -2.04 10.48 -4.27
N GLN A 249 -2.65 9.35 -4.68
CA GLN A 249 -3.99 8.96 -4.21
C GLN A 249 -4.04 8.74 -2.70
N ARG A 250 -3.02 8.10 -2.13
CA ARG A 250 -2.95 7.86 -0.68
C ARG A 250 -2.80 9.15 0.10
N VAL A 251 -1.89 10.03 -0.32
CA VAL A 251 -1.68 11.35 0.31
C VAL A 251 -2.96 12.18 0.22
N MET A 252 -3.59 12.24 -0.97
CA MET A 252 -4.86 12.94 -1.17
C MET A 252 -5.93 12.40 -0.22
N GLN A 253 -6.09 11.07 -0.11
CA GLN A 253 -7.07 10.46 0.78
C GLN A 253 -6.82 10.86 2.24
N ASN A 254 -5.61 10.67 2.75
CA ASN A 254 -5.28 10.96 4.15
C ASN A 254 -5.50 12.44 4.48
N SER A 255 -4.98 13.34 3.62
CA SER A 255 -5.08 14.78 3.85
C SER A 255 -6.52 15.29 3.68
N ALA A 256 -7.33 14.73 2.79
CA ALA A 256 -8.74 15.14 2.63
C ALA A 256 -9.58 14.90 3.89
N TYR A 257 -9.34 13.81 4.63
CA TYR A 257 -10.02 13.59 5.92
C TYR A 257 -9.61 14.61 6.98
N VAL A 258 -8.32 14.92 7.08
CA VAL A 258 -7.83 15.94 8.02
C VAL A 258 -8.41 17.33 7.68
N ILE A 259 -8.40 17.70 6.40
CA ILE A 259 -8.93 18.99 5.94
C ILE A 259 -10.46 19.03 6.06
N GLY A 260 -11.16 17.92 5.82
CA GLY A 260 -12.61 17.82 6.02
C GLY A 260 -13.03 18.07 7.48
N GLU A 261 -12.29 17.50 8.45
CA GLU A 261 -12.53 17.77 9.88
C GLU A 261 -12.22 19.22 10.23
N ALA A 262 -11.12 19.79 9.71
CA ALA A 262 -10.80 21.20 9.93
C ALA A 262 -11.86 22.15 9.37
N LEU A 263 -12.46 21.83 8.20
CA LEU A 263 -13.58 22.60 7.65
C LEU A 263 -14.82 22.54 8.55
N ARG A 264 -15.12 21.37 9.12
CA ARG A 264 -16.21 21.21 10.09
C ARG A 264 -16.00 22.10 11.31
N ASP A 265 -14.77 22.19 11.80
CA ASP A 265 -14.43 23.02 12.96
C ASP A 265 -14.55 24.51 12.63
N ILE A 266 -14.10 24.93 11.43
CA ILE A 266 -14.32 26.30 10.92
C ILE A 266 -15.82 26.63 10.86
N ASP A 267 -16.64 25.68 10.38
CA ASP A 267 -18.09 25.85 10.20
C ASP A 267 -18.91 25.52 11.46
N ARG A 268 -18.27 25.49 12.64
CA ARG A 268 -18.93 25.29 13.95
C ARG A 268 -19.79 24.03 14.00
N GLY A 269 -19.33 22.95 13.36
CA GLY A 269 -20.01 21.66 13.34
C GLY A 269 -20.79 21.35 12.07
N ASP A 270 -20.96 22.31 11.13
CA ASP A 270 -21.56 22.00 9.83
C ASP A 270 -20.62 21.09 9.01
N THR A 271 -21.16 19.98 8.52
CA THR A 271 -20.41 18.95 7.79
C THR A 271 -20.49 19.12 6.28
N THR A 272 -21.25 20.10 5.76
CA THR A 272 -21.57 20.22 4.34
C THR A 272 -20.32 20.33 3.46
N ARG A 273 -19.42 21.27 3.75
CA ARG A 273 -18.18 21.44 2.96
C ARG A 273 -17.20 20.29 3.14
N GLY A 274 -17.08 19.76 4.36
CA GLY A 274 -16.26 18.58 4.64
C GLY A 274 -16.73 17.37 3.82
N ASN A 275 -18.04 17.09 3.81
CA ASN A 275 -18.64 16.01 3.03
C ASN A 275 -18.47 16.21 1.52
N GLN A 276 -18.59 17.46 1.02
CA GLN A 276 -18.35 17.78 -0.38
C GLN A 276 -16.89 17.49 -0.79
N LEU A 277 -15.91 17.87 0.04
CA LEU A 277 -14.51 17.54 -0.19
C LEU A 277 -14.29 16.02 -0.24
N LEU A 278 -14.84 15.29 0.72
CA LEU A 278 -14.70 13.84 0.78
C LEU A 278 -15.37 13.14 -0.41
N GLN A 279 -16.50 13.66 -0.90
CA GLN A 279 -17.15 13.18 -2.11
C GLN A 279 -16.25 13.38 -3.34
N GLN A 280 -15.71 14.58 -3.53
CA GLN A 280 -14.79 14.89 -4.64
C GLN A 280 -13.54 14.00 -4.60
N MET A 281 -12.91 13.88 -3.42
CA MET A 281 -11.76 12.99 -3.21
C MET A 281 -12.12 11.54 -3.54
N THR A 282 -13.30 11.07 -3.13
CA THR A 282 -13.75 9.70 -3.39
C THR A 282 -13.92 9.43 -4.88
N LEU A 283 -14.46 10.39 -5.65
CA LEU A 283 -14.56 10.28 -7.11
C LEU A 283 -13.19 10.16 -7.77
N VAL A 284 -12.25 11.03 -7.42
CA VAL A 284 -10.86 10.96 -7.93
C VAL A 284 -10.15 9.68 -7.50
N LEU A 285 -10.42 9.19 -6.28
CA LEU A 285 -9.82 7.98 -5.78
C LEU A 285 -10.26 6.74 -6.58
N HIS A 286 -11.55 6.66 -6.97
CA HIS A 286 -12.11 5.55 -7.74
C HIS A 286 -11.82 5.65 -9.23
N GLU A 287 -11.95 6.85 -9.79
CA GLU A 287 -11.73 7.16 -11.20
C GLU A 287 -10.65 8.24 -11.31
N PRO A 288 -9.35 7.86 -11.29
CA PRO A 288 -8.25 8.83 -11.31
C PRO A 288 -8.42 9.88 -12.40
N THR A 289 -8.83 9.48 -13.61
CA THR A 289 -9.08 10.36 -14.77
C THR A 289 -10.03 11.55 -14.54
N THR A 290 -10.77 11.57 -13.42
CA THR A 290 -11.62 12.70 -13.02
C THR A 290 -10.86 13.75 -12.19
N ALA A 291 -9.56 13.55 -11.89
CA ALA A 291 -8.76 14.47 -11.08
C ALA A 291 -8.81 15.90 -11.64
N GLY A 292 -8.74 16.06 -12.97
CA GLY A 292 -8.87 17.36 -13.61
C GLY A 292 -10.17 18.09 -13.26
N GLN A 293 -11.30 17.37 -13.21
CA GLN A 293 -12.63 17.93 -12.94
C GLN A 293 -12.80 18.37 -11.48
N HIS A 294 -12.20 17.63 -10.55
CA HIS A 294 -12.38 17.86 -9.11
C HIS A 294 -11.23 18.63 -8.44
N SER A 295 -10.10 18.79 -9.14
CA SER A 295 -8.87 19.43 -8.62
C SER A 295 -9.12 20.80 -8.00
N HIS A 296 -9.88 21.67 -8.67
CA HIS A 296 -10.15 23.03 -8.18
C HIS A 296 -10.87 23.02 -6.82
N GLY A 297 -11.89 22.19 -6.64
CA GLY A 297 -12.64 22.11 -5.38
C GLY A 297 -11.76 21.60 -4.23
N ILE A 298 -10.97 20.57 -4.50
CA ILE A 298 -10.03 19.98 -3.52
C ILE A 298 -8.94 20.99 -3.13
N GLN A 299 -8.37 21.71 -4.11
CA GLN A 299 -7.36 22.75 -3.86
C GLN A 299 -7.94 23.93 -3.08
N GLN A 300 -9.18 24.33 -3.38
CA GLN A 300 -9.85 25.42 -2.68
C GLN A 300 -10.07 25.09 -1.20
N ALA A 301 -10.50 23.86 -0.88
CA ALA A 301 -10.63 23.42 0.50
C ALA A 301 -9.29 23.49 1.28
N ALA A 302 -8.20 23.02 0.66
CA ALA A 302 -6.86 23.14 1.23
C ALA A 302 -6.44 24.61 1.43
N LEU A 303 -6.76 25.48 0.46
CA LEU A 303 -6.42 26.89 0.50
C LEU A 303 -7.16 27.62 1.64
N GLU A 304 -8.43 27.29 1.87
CA GLU A 304 -9.24 27.88 2.93
C GLU A 304 -8.69 27.55 4.32
N VAL A 305 -8.39 26.28 4.57
CA VAL A 305 -7.77 25.86 5.84
C VAL A 305 -6.41 26.52 6.02
N SER A 306 -5.58 26.55 4.97
CA SER A 306 -4.23 27.14 5.05
C SER A 306 -4.20 28.66 5.25
N LYS A 307 -5.26 29.37 4.85
CA LYS A 307 -5.39 30.82 5.04
C LYS A 307 -6.20 31.19 6.29
N HIS A 308 -6.78 30.22 6.99
CA HIS A 308 -7.62 30.50 8.14
C HIS A 308 -6.84 31.23 9.26
N PRO A 309 -7.36 32.34 9.84
CA PRO A 309 -6.59 33.21 10.74
C PRO A 309 -5.97 32.51 11.96
N VAL A 310 -6.64 31.46 12.46
CA VAL A 310 -6.21 30.70 13.66
C VAL A 310 -5.43 29.44 13.27
N LEU A 311 -6.01 28.62 12.38
CA LEU A 311 -5.50 27.28 12.06
C LEU A 311 -4.19 27.31 11.28
N ARG A 312 -3.89 28.42 10.58
CA ARG A 312 -2.64 28.59 9.83
C ARG A 312 -1.36 28.48 10.67
N HIS A 313 -1.48 28.59 11.99
CA HIS A 313 -0.36 28.47 12.93
C HIS A 313 -0.10 27.02 13.36
N GLU A 314 -0.98 26.08 13.02
CA GLU A 314 -0.81 24.65 13.28
C GLU A 314 0.03 23.99 12.17
N ALA A 315 1.33 23.91 12.38
CA ALA A 315 2.27 23.39 11.39
C ALA A 315 1.87 22.00 10.80
N PRO A 316 1.42 21.00 11.61
CA PRO A 316 0.97 19.71 11.05
C PRO A 316 -0.22 19.84 10.11
N LEU A 317 -1.22 20.67 10.46
CA LEU A 317 -2.39 20.90 9.64
C LEU A 317 -2.02 21.61 8.33
N MET A 318 -1.09 22.56 8.38
CA MET A 318 -0.56 23.22 7.18
C MET A 318 0.16 22.25 6.24
N GLN A 319 0.93 21.32 6.78
CA GLN A 319 1.56 20.28 5.97
C GLN A 319 0.53 19.40 5.26
N GLN A 320 -0.58 19.07 5.92
CA GLN A 320 -1.67 18.30 5.31
C GLN A 320 -2.43 19.11 4.25
N ALA A 321 -2.65 20.41 4.45
CA ALA A 321 -3.26 21.27 3.43
C ALA A 321 -2.38 21.35 2.16
N ILE A 322 -1.07 21.53 2.34
CA ILE A 322 -0.11 21.54 1.22
C ILE A 322 -0.08 20.17 0.52
N ALA A 323 -0.04 19.09 1.27
CA ALA A 323 -0.02 17.73 0.74
C ALA A 323 -1.31 17.40 -0.06
N LEU A 324 -2.48 17.85 0.40
CA LEU A 324 -3.74 17.71 -0.32
C LEU A 324 -3.70 18.42 -1.69
N ALA A 325 -3.28 19.69 -1.71
CA ALA A 325 -3.23 20.47 -2.94
C ALA A 325 -2.20 19.90 -3.94
N GLN A 326 -1.03 19.49 -3.46
CA GLN A 326 0.04 18.92 -4.29
C GLN A 326 -0.33 17.55 -4.85
N SER A 327 -0.93 16.68 -4.04
CA SER A 327 -1.30 15.33 -4.47
C SER A 327 -2.36 15.34 -5.57
N VAL A 328 -3.40 16.16 -5.46
CA VAL A 328 -4.41 16.26 -6.53
C VAL A 328 -3.82 16.89 -7.80
N GLN A 329 -2.93 17.88 -7.67
CA GLN A 329 -2.22 18.47 -8.82
C GLN A 329 -1.32 17.44 -9.52
N GLN A 330 -0.65 16.58 -8.76
CA GLN A 330 0.20 15.52 -9.30
C GLN A 330 -0.63 14.50 -10.09
N LEU A 331 -1.83 14.13 -9.62
CA LEU A 331 -2.74 13.24 -10.36
C LEU A 331 -3.13 13.83 -11.72
N VAL A 332 -3.51 15.13 -11.74
CA VAL A 332 -3.81 15.85 -12.99
C VAL A 332 -2.62 15.81 -13.97
N GLN A 333 -1.40 16.05 -13.48
CA GLN A 333 -0.20 16.00 -14.33
C GLN A 333 0.05 14.60 -14.90
N LEU A 334 -0.10 13.55 -14.08
CA LEU A 334 0.09 12.16 -14.51
C LEU A 334 -0.94 11.73 -15.56
N GLU A 335 -2.19 12.21 -15.46
CA GLU A 335 -3.22 11.98 -16.48
C GLU A 335 -2.89 12.65 -17.81
N GLN A 336 -2.48 13.92 -17.77
CA GLN A 336 -2.09 14.66 -18.97
C GLN A 336 -0.93 13.97 -19.71
N LEU A 337 0.08 13.49 -18.97
CA LEU A 337 1.19 12.73 -19.53
C LEU A 337 0.74 11.42 -20.18
N THR A 338 -0.20 10.71 -19.53
CA THR A 338 -0.75 9.46 -20.05
C THR A 338 -1.49 9.71 -21.37
N GLN A 339 -2.37 10.73 -21.41
CA GLN A 339 -3.11 11.11 -22.62
C GLN A 339 -2.18 11.55 -23.76
N ALA A 340 -1.14 12.34 -23.48
CA ALA A 340 -0.17 12.79 -24.47
C ALA A 340 0.62 11.62 -25.09
N ASN A 341 0.96 10.62 -24.28
CA ASN A 341 1.67 9.42 -24.75
C ASN A 341 0.77 8.53 -25.63
N SER A 342 -0.51 8.37 -25.26
CA SER A 342 -1.49 7.65 -26.10
C SER A 342 -1.71 8.34 -27.45
N HIS A 343 -1.74 9.68 -27.48
CA HIS A 343 -1.86 10.44 -28.73
C HIS A 343 -0.62 10.28 -29.62
N LYS A 344 0.59 10.29 -29.04
CA LYS A 344 1.85 10.06 -29.79
C LYS A 344 1.93 8.65 -30.38
N GLN A 345 1.50 7.63 -29.65
CA GLN A 345 1.44 6.25 -30.17
C GLN A 345 0.42 6.11 -31.31
N THR A 346 -0.72 6.78 -31.21
CA THR A 346 -1.76 6.77 -32.27
C THR A 346 -1.26 7.44 -33.57
N ILE A 347 -0.47 8.51 -33.47
CA ILE A 347 0.11 9.20 -34.64
C ILE A 347 1.19 8.36 -35.33
N GLN A 348 1.96 7.56 -34.58
CA GLN A 348 3.01 6.70 -35.17
C GLN A 348 2.47 5.45 -35.89
N VAL A 349 1.23 5.05 -35.62
CA VAL A 349 0.59 3.86 -36.24
C VAL A 349 -0.27 4.22 -37.46
N ALA A 350 -0.40 5.51 -37.81
CA ALA A 350 -1.12 5.92 -39.02
C ALA A 350 -0.41 5.38 -40.29
N PRO A 351 -1.11 4.67 -41.19
CA PRO A 351 -0.48 4.07 -42.36
C PRO A 351 0.06 5.16 -43.29
N LYS A 352 1.35 5.06 -43.66
CA LYS A 352 1.95 5.86 -44.75
C LYS A 352 1.07 5.72 -45.99
N ARG A 353 0.39 6.79 -46.40
CA ARG A 353 -0.32 6.85 -47.68
C ARG A 353 0.65 6.44 -48.78
N ARG A 354 0.39 5.29 -49.42
CA ARG A 354 1.11 4.88 -50.63
C ARG A 354 0.82 5.93 -51.70
N ALA A 355 1.87 6.54 -52.23
CA ALA A 355 1.76 7.40 -53.40
C ALA A 355 1.18 6.58 -54.58
N PRO A 356 0.29 7.16 -55.40
CA PRO A 356 -0.21 6.48 -56.59
C PRO A 356 0.96 6.24 -57.55
N LYS A 357 1.11 4.99 -58.00
CA LYS A 357 2.02 4.67 -59.10
C LYS A 357 1.40 5.23 -60.39
N LEU A 358 2.14 6.12 -61.06
CA LEU A 358 1.91 6.54 -62.44
C LEU A 358 2.35 5.43 -63.39
#